data_AF-A0A4S0JP93-F1
#
_entry.id   AF-A0A4S0JP93-F1
#
_cell.length_a   1.000
_cell.length_b   1.000
_cell.length_c   1.000
_cell.angle_alpha   90.00
_cell.angle_beta   90.00
_cell.angle_gamma   90.00
#
_symmetry.space_group_name_H-M   'P 1'
#
loop_
_entity.id
_entity.type
_entity.pdbx_description
1 polymer ?
#
loop_
_entity_poly.entity_id
_entity_poly.type
_entity_poly.pdbx_seq_one_letter_code
_entity_poly.pdbx_strand_id
1 'polypeptide(L)'
;MKLGDGVEASIHCAATLASLDGNSTMPGAALAECFGLSPSYLLKHLNQLTAARILESVPGPAGGYRLARAAERITLLDIVLAVEGREPAFRCGEIRQRGPVKIDASAYVRPCGINAAMLKAERAYRAALAEVKLSDVVAEYAAEGDPRSYAASCAFVERHQRPQKSSSPKQT
;
A
#
# COMPACT_ATOMS: atom_id res chain seq x y z
N MET A 1 -13.57 -0.03 -11.53
CA MET A 1 -12.89 0.53 -10.34
C MET A 1 -11.61 1.16 -10.85
N LYS A 2 -11.35 2.42 -10.51
CA LYS A 2 -10.11 3.11 -10.86
C LYS A 2 -9.36 3.33 -9.56
N LEU A 3 -8.17 2.78 -9.44
CA LEU A 3 -7.28 3.07 -8.32
C LEU A 3 -6.66 4.45 -8.55
N GLY A 4 -6.39 5.18 -7.48
CA GLY A 4 -5.58 6.39 -7.56
C GLY A 4 -4.12 6.06 -7.88
N ASP A 5 -3.45 6.99 -8.57
CA ASP A 5 -2.02 6.89 -8.93
C ASP A 5 -1.11 6.73 -7.69
N GLY A 6 -1.61 7.08 -6.51
CA GLY A 6 -0.91 6.90 -5.23
C GLY A 6 -0.67 5.45 -4.84
N VAL A 7 -1.47 4.50 -5.35
CA VAL A 7 -1.30 3.08 -5.05
C VAL A 7 0.00 2.56 -5.66
N GLU A 8 0.27 2.91 -6.92
CA GLU A 8 1.49 2.54 -7.63
C GLU A 8 2.72 3.06 -6.89
N ALA A 9 2.75 4.36 -6.58
CA ALA A 9 3.85 4.99 -5.85
C ALA A 9 4.08 4.32 -4.48
N SER A 10 3.00 3.92 -3.79
CA SER A 10 3.07 3.28 -2.48
C SER A 10 3.63 1.86 -2.54
N ILE A 11 3.21 1.06 -3.53
CA ILE A 11 3.73 -0.30 -3.74
C ILE A 11 5.22 -0.23 -4.09
N HIS A 12 5.60 0.65 -5.02
CA HIS A 12 7.01 0.85 -5.39
C HIS A 12 7.87 1.25 -4.19
N CYS A 13 7.43 2.22 -3.38
CA CYS A 13 8.18 2.62 -2.20
C CYS A 13 8.27 1.49 -1.16
N ALA A 14 7.18 0.76 -0.90
CA ALA A 14 7.22 -0.36 0.02
C ALA A 14 8.18 -1.47 -0.47
N ALA A 15 8.16 -1.77 -1.77
CA ALA A 15 9.06 -2.76 -2.38
C ALA A 15 10.53 -2.33 -2.28
N THR A 16 10.86 -1.07 -2.57
CA THR A 16 12.22 -0.54 -2.37
C THR A 16 12.67 -0.62 -0.91
N LEU A 17 11.77 -0.30 0.03
CA LEU A 17 12.06 -0.37 1.46
C LEU A 17 12.21 -1.81 1.98
N ALA A 18 11.69 -2.81 1.27
CA ALA A 18 11.89 -4.22 1.58
C ALA A 18 13.33 -4.69 1.30
N SER A 19 14.05 -3.98 0.42
CA SER A 19 15.42 -4.31 0.03
C SER A 19 16.49 -3.62 0.90
N LEU A 20 16.11 -2.94 1.97
CA LEU A 20 17.07 -2.30 2.89
C LEU A 20 17.78 -3.33 3.76
N ASP A 21 19.04 -3.06 4.09
CA ASP A 21 19.81 -3.94 4.98
C ASP A 21 19.42 -3.75 6.44
N GLY A 22 19.13 -4.88 7.11
CA GLY A 22 18.93 -4.93 8.56
C GLY A 22 17.88 -3.94 9.06
N ASN A 23 18.30 -2.95 9.83
CA ASN A 23 17.42 -1.92 10.41
C ASN A 23 17.58 -0.54 9.76
N SER A 24 18.17 -0.50 8.56
CA SER A 24 18.40 0.74 7.82
C SER A 24 17.10 1.45 7.48
N THR A 25 17.19 2.75 7.22
CA THR A 25 16.07 3.58 6.75
C THR A 25 16.46 4.32 5.49
N MET A 26 15.47 4.74 4.70
CA MET A 26 15.68 5.54 3.51
C MET A 26 14.90 6.86 3.59
N PRO A 27 15.50 8.02 3.26
CA PRO A 27 14.80 9.30 3.30
C PRO A 27 13.63 9.34 2.31
N GLY A 28 12.52 9.96 2.71
CA GLY A 28 11.38 10.17 1.80
C GLY A 28 11.74 10.96 0.54
N ALA A 29 12.69 11.90 0.64
CA ALA A 29 13.21 12.62 -0.53
C ALA A 29 13.97 11.72 -1.51
N ALA A 30 14.71 10.72 -1.02
CA ALA A 30 15.41 9.75 -1.86
C ALA A 30 14.43 8.79 -2.54
N LEU A 31 13.35 8.39 -1.85
CA LEU A 31 12.27 7.61 -2.47
C LEU A 31 11.57 8.42 -3.59
N ALA A 32 11.35 9.72 -3.37
CA ALA A 32 10.77 10.59 -4.39
C ALA A 32 11.69 10.73 -5.61
N GLU A 33 13.00 10.91 -5.38
CA GLU A 33 14.03 10.94 -6.43
C GLU A 33 14.07 9.63 -7.23
N CYS A 34 14.02 8.47 -6.54
CA CYS A 34 14.07 7.14 -7.15
C CYS A 34 13.03 6.95 -8.27
N PHE A 35 11.86 7.58 -8.13
CA PHE A 35 10.73 7.42 -9.03
C PHE A 35 10.37 8.70 -9.78
N GLY A 36 11.20 9.75 -9.71
CA GLY A 36 10.93 11.02 -10.39
C GLY A 36 9.66 11.74 -9.89
N LEU A 37 9.30 11.54 -8.63
CA LEU A 37 8.09 12.10 -8.01
C LEU A 37 8.42 13.36 -7.20
N SER A 38 7.43 14.22 -6.98
CA SER A 38 7.62 15.35 -6.07
C SER A 38 7.62 14.87 -4.60
N PRO A 39 8.48 15.42 -3.73
CA PRO A 39 8.50 15.04 -2.32
C PRO A 39 7.16 15.26 -1.60
N SER A 40 6.45 16.34 -1.94
CA SER A 40 5.15 16.65 -1.32
C SER A 40 4.05 15.67 -1.72
N TYR A 41 4.03 15.22 -2.98
CA TYR A 41 3.13 14.17 -3.45
C TYR A 41 3.39 12.87 -2.70
N LEU A 42 4.64 12.42 -2.68
CA LEU A 42 4.98 11.14 -2.08
C LEU A 42 4.78 11.13 -0.56
N LEU A 43 5.05 12.26 0.11
CA LEU A 43 4.86 12.40 1.55
C LEU A 43 3.43 12.07 2.00
N LYS A 44 2.41 12.44 1.20
CA LYS A 44 1.02 12.06 1.48
C LYS A 44 0.87 10.55 1.62
N HIS A 45 1.43 9.79 0.67
CA HIS A 45 1.32 8.34 0.62
C HIS A 45 2.17 7.65 1.70
N LEU A 46 3.39 8.13 1.94
CA LEU A 46 4.22 7.63 3.04
C LEU A 46 3.55 7.82 4.41
N ASN A 47 2.83 8.94 4.61
CA ASN A 47 2.03 9.17 5.81
C ASN A 47 0.86 8.18 5.92
N GLN A 48 0.16 7.90 4.82
CA GLN A 48 -0.92 6.89 4.79
C GLN A 48 -0.40 5.50 5.17
N LEU A 49 0.74 5.07 4.61
CA LEU A 49 1.34 3.78 4.92
C LEU A 49 1.86 3.70 6.37
N THR A 50 2.38 4.82 6.89
CA THR A 50 2.81 4.91 8.30
C THR A 50 1.61 4.80 9.25
N ALA A 51 0.51 5.50 8.95
CA ALA A 51 -0.73 5.40 9.73
C ALA A 51 -1.31 3.98 9.72
N ALA A 52 -1.15 3.25 8.61
CA ALA A 52 -1.54 1.85 8.48
C ALA A 52 -0.55 0.84 9.11
N ARG A 53 0.57 1.31 9.68
CA ARG A 53 1.67 0.49 10.22
C ARG A 53 2.21 -0.52 9.20
N ILE A 54 2.28 -0.09 7.95
CA ILE A 54 3.00 -0.77 6.87
C ILE A 54 4.45 -0.27 6.86
N LEU A 55 4.61 1.05 6.99
CA LEU A 55 5.89 1.70 7.19
C LEU A 55 6.00 2.23 8.62
N GLU A 56 7.23 2.46 9.04
CA GLU A 56 7.54 3.31 10.18
C GLU A 56 8.46 4.46 9.74
N SER A 57 8.30 5.62 10.38
CA SER A 57 9.12 6.80 10.15
C SER A 57 10.04 7.01 11.36
N VAL A 58 11.34 7.04 11.09
CA VAL A 58 12.38 7.26 12.10
C VAL A 58 12.84 8.72 12.00
N PRO A 59 12.72 9.51 13.07
CA PRO A 59 13.14 10.92 13.05
C PRO A 59 14.66 11.07 13.17
N GLY A 60 15.15 12.28 12.85
CA GLY A 60 16.54 12.69 13.04
C GLY A 60 17.39 12.66 11.76
N PRO A 61 18.68 13.06 11.85
CA PRO A 61 19.55 13.24 10.67
C PRO A 61 19.78 11.97 9.86
N ALA A 62 19.88 10.82 10.54
CA ALA A 62 19.98 9.51 9.91
C ALA A 62 18.62 8.85 9.65
N GLY A 63 17.52 9.56 9.94
CA GLY A 63 16.17 9.04 9.84
C GLY A 63 15.68 8.83 8.41
N GLY A 64 14.42 8.40 8.30
CA GLY A 64 13.78 8.02 7.06
C GLY A 64 12.66 7.02 7.31
N TYR A 65 12.30 6.28 6.27
CA TYR A 65 11.28 5.24 6.32
C TYR A 65 11.91 3.85 6.24
N ARG A 66 11.24 2.87 6.84
CA ARG A 66 11.47 1.43 6.62
C ARG A 66 10.15 0.68 6.79
N LEU A 67 10.12 -0.60 6.44
CA LEU A 67 8.95 -1.44 6.71
C LEU A 67 8.75 -1.59 8.23
N ALA A 68 7.52 -1.40 8.71
CA ALA A 68 7.17 -1.61 10.11
C ALA A 68 7.01 -3.10 10.48
N ARG A 69 6.95 -3.98 9.48
CA ARG A 69 6.87 -5.43 9.63
C ARG A 69 7.49 -6.12 8.41
N ALA A 70 7.88 -7.37 8.58
CA ALA A 70 8.42 -8.22 7.52
C ALA A 70 7.55 -8.19 6.24
N ALA A 71 8.20 -8.19 5.07
CA ALA A 71 7.54 -8.08 3.76
C ALA A 71 6.57 -9.24 3.50
N GLU A 72 6.83 -10.42 4.08
CA GLU A 72 5.97 -11.62 4.00
C GLU A 72 4.66 -11.45 4.77
N ARG A 73 4.55 -10.40 5.60
CA ARG A 73 3.35 -10.02 6.37
C ARG A 73 2.66 -8.77 5.83
N ILE A 74 3.07 -8.29 4.66
CA ILE A 74 2.45 -7.14 3.99
C ILE A 74 1.87 -7.66 2.67
N THR A 75 0.57 -7.52 2.50
CA THR A 75 -0.12 -7.89 1.26
C THR A 75 -0.31 -6.66 0.38
N LEU A 76 -0.53 -6.84 -0.92
CA LEU A 76 -0.94 -5.73 -1.77
C LEU A 76 -2.29 -5.14 -1.32
N LEU A 77 -3.18 -5.97 -0.77
CA LEU A 77 -4.43 -5.48 -0.18
C LEU A 77 -4.18 -4.49 0.97
N ASP A 78 -3.20 -4.75 1.85
CA ASP A 78 -2.86 -3.84 2.95
C ASP A 78 -2.50 -2.45 2.41
N ILE A 79 -1.64 -2.41 1.38
CA ILE A 79 -1.18 -1.16 0.75
C ILE A 79 -2.34 -0.45 0.05
N VAL A 80 -3.14 -1.18 -0.74
CA VAL A 80 -4.33 -0.61 -1.43
C VAL A 80 -5.30 0.00 -0.42
N LEU A 81 -5.63 -0.71 0.66
CA LEU A 81 -6.55 -0.20 1.69
C LEU A 81 -5.99 0.99 2.48
N ALA A 82 -4.66 1.07 2.65
CA ALA A 82 -4.02 2.22 3.29
C ALA A 82 -4.14 3.50 2.45
N VAL A 83 -4.07 3.36 1.11
CA VAL A 83 -4.08 4.50 0.19
C VAL A 83 -5.49 4.91 -0.23
N GLU A 84 -6.31 3.94 -0.65
CA GLU A 84 -7.66 4.17 -1.20
C GLU A 84 -8.74 4.18 -0.10
N GLY A 85 -8.43 3.62 1.07
CA GLY A 85 -9.39 3.43 2.15
C GLY A 85 -10.17 2.12 2.06
N ARG A 86 -11.11 1.93 3.00
CA ARG A 86 -11.81 0.66 3.21
C ARG A 86 -13.21 0.62 2.58
N GLU A 87 -13.72 1.76 2.14
CA GLU A 87 -15.05 1.88 1.56
C GLU A 87 -15.19 1.03 0.29
N PRO A 88 -16.37 0.46 0.02
CA PRO A 88 -16.59 -0.28 -1.20
C PRO A 88 -16.56 0.64 -2.42
N ALA A 89 -16.05 0.14 -3.54
CA ALA A 89 -16.06 0.85 -4.80
C ALA A 89 -17.50 1.11 -5.29
N PHE A 90 -18.42 0.20 -4.98
CA PHE A 90 -19.85 0.35 -5.27
C PHE A 90 -20.64 0.71 -4.01
N ARG A 91 -21.32 1.86 -4.04
CA ARG A 91 -22.23 2.31 -2.98
C ARG A 91 -23.67 2.31 -3.47
N CYS A 92 -24.47 1.39 -2.96
CA CYS A 92 -25.90 1.34 -3.29
C CYS A 92 -26.61 2.58 -2.73
N GLY A 93 -27.18 3.40 -3.60
CA GLY A 93 -28.02 4.53 -3.20
C GLY A 93 -29.49 4.16 -2.96
N GLU A 94 -29.86 2.87 -3.00
CA GLU A 94 -31.25 2.39 -2.91
C GLU A 94 -32.20 3.11 -3.90
N ILE A 95 -31.73 3.37 -5.13
CA ILE A 95 -32.50 4.11 -6.14
C ILE A 95 -33.83 3.43 -6.51
N ARG A 96 -33.95 2.12 -6.28
CA ARG A 96 -35.20 1.36 -6.41
C ARG A 96 -36.35 1.90 -5.54
N GLN A 97 -36.03 2.64 -4.47
CA GLN A 97 -36.99 3.22 -3.53
C GLN A 97 -37.35 4.68 -3.87
N ARG A 98 -36.85 5.23 -4.98
CA ARG A 98 -37.00 6.67 -5.29
C ARG A 98 -38.01 6.95 -6.41
N GLY A 99 -38.18 6.00 -7.33
CA GLY A 99 -38.97 6.19 -8.55
C GLY A 99 -40.49 5.99 -8.39
N PRO A 100 -41.26 6.17 -9.48
CA PRO A 100 -42.72 6.07 -9.48
C PRO A 100 -43.26 4.65 -9.22
N VAL A 101 -42.40 3.64 -9.36
CA VAL A 101 -42.73 2.23 -9.13
C VAL A 101 -42.30 1.74 -7.74
N LYS A 102 -41.92 2.64 -6.83
CA LYS A 102 -41.60 2.26 -5.46
C LYS A 102 -42.85 1.76 -4.74
N ILE A 103 -42.66 0.79 -3.86
CA ILE A 103 -43.68 0.28 -2.94
C ILE A 103 -43.22 0.54 -1.50
N ASP A 104 -44.00 0.05 -0.54
CA ASP A 104 -43.67 0.21 0.86
C ASP A 104 -42.26 -0.33 1.21
N ALA A 105 -41.59 0.35 2.15
CA ALA A 105 -40.22 0.02 2.53
C ALA A 105 -40.07 -1.42 3.06
N SER A 106 -41.15 -1.99 3.61
CA SER A 106 -41.20 -3.39 4.05
C SER A 106 -40.93 -4.40 2.93
N ALA A 107 -41.04 -4.03 1.66
CA ALA A 107 -40.69 -4.91 0.54
C ALA A 107 -39.17 -4.94 0.23
N TYR A 108 -38.38 -4.04 0.83
CA TYR A 108 -36.95 -3.86 0.54
C TYR A 108 -36.03 -4.32 1.68
N VAL A 109 -36.48 -5.27 2.51
CA VAL A 109 -35.77 -5.75 3.72
C VAL A 109 -34.36 -6.28 3.45
N ARG A 110 -34.12 -6.79 2.24
CA ARG A 110 -32.80 -7.30 1.82
C ARG A 110 -32.14 -6.36 0.83
N PRO A 111 -30.79 -6.26 0.83
CA PRO A 111 -30.05 -5.61 -0.24
C PRO A 111 -30.51 -6.10 -1.61
N CYS A 112 -30.62 -5.20 -2.59
CA CYS A 112 -30.99 -5.61 -3.94
C CYS A 112 -29.92 -6.52 -4.57
N GLY A 113 -30.33 -7.36 -5.53
CA GLY A 113 -29.41 -8.28 -6.21
C GLY A 113 -28.23 -7.58 -6.88
N ILE A 114 -28.42 -6.34 -7.35
CA ILE A 114 -27.34 -5.52 -7.92
C ILE A 114 -26.28 -5.20 -6.86
N ASN A 115 -26.68 -4.70 -5.69
CA ASN A 115 -25.73 -4.42 -4.60
C ASN A 115 -24.98 -5.69 -4.17
N ALA A 116 -25.69 -6.80 -4.02
CA ALA A 116 -25.08 -8.08 -3.65
C ALA A 116 -24.06 -8.57 -4.69
N ALA A 117 -24.38 -8.46 -5.99
CA ALA A 117 -23.48 -8.84 -7.07
C ALA A 117 -22.23 -7.96 -7.12
N MET A 118 -22.38 -6.64 -7.00
CA MET A 118 -21.25 -5.70 -6.99
C MET A 118 -20.32 -5.93 -5.79
N LEU A 119 -20.86 -6.14 -4.59
CA LEU A 119 -20.06 -6.46 -3.39
C LEU A 119 -19.43 -7.86 -3.45
N LYS A 120 -20.03 -8.80 -4.18
CA LYS A 120 -19.40 -10.10 -4.46
C LYS A 120 -18.18 -9.93 -5.37
N ALA A 121 -18.30 -9.15 -6.44
CA ALA A 121 -17.17 -8.87 -7.34
C ALA A 121 -16.01 -8.18 -6.61
N GLU A 122 -16.33 -7.18 -5.78
CA GLU A 122 -15.30 -6.48 -5.00
C GLU A 122 -14.59 -7.40 -3.99
N ARG A 123 -15.32 -8.31 -3.33
CA ARG A 123 -14.71 -9.30 -2.44
C ARG A 123 -13.72 -10.20 -3.18
N ALA A 124 -14.03 -10.63 -4.40
CA ALA A 124 -13.13 -11.45 -5.20
C ALA A 124 -11.84 -10.67 -5.56
N TYR A 125 -11.97 -9.40 -5.95
CA TYR A 125 -10.82 -8.54 -6.20
C TYR A 125 -9.93 -8.36 -4.95
N ARG A 126 -10.54 -8.05 -3.80
CA ARG A 126 -9.79 -7.89 -2.54
C ARG A 126 -9.13 -9.20 -2.10
N ALA A 127 -9.78 -10.34 -2.30
CA ALA A 127 -9.21 -11.65 -2.00
C ALA A 127 -7.94 -11.91 -2.82
N ALA A 128 -7.96 -11.63 -4.13
CA ALA A 128 -6.78 -11.77 -4.98
C ALA A 128 -5.60 -10.91 -4.49
N LEU A 129 -5.86 -9.65 -4.12
CA LEU A 129 -4.80 -8.79 -3.56
C LEU A 129 -4.28 -9.23 -2.18
N ALA A 130 -5.10 -9.94 -1.41
CA ALA A 130 -4.71 -10.45 -0.09
C ALA A 130 -3.78 -11.65 -0.17
N GLU A 131 -3.77 -12.36 -1.31
CA GLU A 131 -2.89 -13.51 -1.54
C GLU A 131 -1.48 -13.08 -1.95
N VAL A 132 -1.33 -11.92 -2.57
CA VAL A 132 -0.02 -11.42 -3.05
C VAL A 132 0.70 -10.69 -1.92
N LYS A 133 1.84 -11.25 -1.48
CA LYS A 133 2.71 -10.61 -0.48
C LYS A 133 3.74 -9.72 -1.15
N LEU A 134 4.17 -8.68 -0.44
CA LEU A 134 5.22 -7.78 -0.88
C LEU A 134 6.56 -8.52 -1.09
N SER A 135 6.86 -9.51 -0.25
CA SER A 135 8.04 -10.37 -0.40
C SER A 135 8.07 -11.08 -1.74
N ASP A 136 6.92 -11.56 -2.21
CA ASP A 136 6.81 -12.36 -3.42
C ASP A 136 7.07 -11.46 -4.64
N VAL A 137 6.53 -10.23 -4.63
CA VAL A 137 6.78 -9.22 -5.66
C VAL A 137 8.27 -8.86 -5.76
N VAL A 138 8.94 -8.67 -4.62
CA VAL A 138 10.38 -8.33 -4.60
C VAL A 138 11.24 -9.52 -5.05
N ALA A 139 10.89 -10.74 -4.62
CA ALA A 139 11.59 -11.96 -5.03
C ALA A 139 11.45 -12.24 -6.52
N GLU A 140 10.25 -12.06 -7.09
CA GLU A 140 9.98 -12.20 -8.52
C GLU A 140 10.79 -11.18 -9.33
N TYR A 141 10.84 -9.91 -8.91
CA TYR A 141 11.67 -8.90 -9.58
C TYR A 141 13.17 -9.25 -9.54
N ALA A 142 13.66 -9.78 -8.42
CA ALA A 142 15.04 -10.22 -8.30
C ALA A 142 15.37 -11.44 -9.17
N ALA A 143 14.42 -12.35 -9.36
CA ALA A 143 14.61 -13.58 -10.11
C ALA A 143 14.41 -13.41 -11.62
N GLU A 144 13.41 -12.62 -12.02
CA GLU A 144 12.91 -12.55 -13.40
C GLU A 144 13.06 -11.18 -14.06
N GLY A 145 13.35 -10.13 -13.28
CA GLY A 145 13.55 -8.77 -13.80
C GLY A 145 14.79 -8.64 -14.69
N ASP A 146 14.81 -7.62 -15.56
CA ASP A 146 16.02 -7.30 -16.34
C ASP A 146 17.19 -7.04 -15.36
N PRO A 147 18.30 -7.80 -15.45
CA PRO A 147 19.40 -7.70 -14.48
C PRO A 147 20.00 -6.29 -14.37
N ARG A 148 19.97 -5.48 -15.44
CA ARG A 148 20.47 -4.11 -15.42
C ARG A 148 19.54 -3.21 -14.61
N SER A 149 18.23 -3.41 -14.76
CA SER A 149 17.22 -2.70 -13.98
C SER A 149 17.35 -3.05 -12.50
N TYR A 150 17.42 -4.34 -12.18
CA TYR A 150 17.57 -4.80 -10.80
C TYR A 150 18.85 -4.26 -10.15
N ALA A 151 19.99 -4.39 -10.84
CA ALA A 151 21.26 -3.87 -10.35
C ALA A 151 21.24 -2.33 -10.13
N ALA A 152 20.59 -1.57 -11.02
CA ALA A 152 20.44 -0.13 -10.86
C ALA A 152 19.60 0.22 -9.61
N SER A 153 18.51 -0.51 -9.36
CA SER A 153 17.70 -0.35 -8.16
C SER A 153 18.48 -0.69 -6.88
N CYS A 154 19.22 -1.80 -6.86
CA CYS A 154 20.08 -2.18 -5.73
C CYS A 154 21.15 -1.11 -5.45
N ALA A 155 21.84 -0.62 -6.49
CA ALA A 155 22.85 0.43 -6.33
C ALA A 155 22.25 1.74 -5.79
N PHE A 156 21.02 2.09 -6.20
CA PHE A 156 20.32 3.25 -5.67
C PHE A 156 19.99 3.08 -4.18
N VAL A 157 19.52 1.90 -3.78
CA VAL A 157 19.25 1.56 -2.38
C VAL A 157 20.52 1.63 -1.55
N GLU A 158 21.61 0.99 -1.99
CA GLU A 158 22.89 0.96 -1.29
C GLU A 158 23.43 2.38 -1.03
N ARG A 159 23.30 3.28 -2.02
CA ARG A 159 23.74 4.68 -1.92
C ARG A 159 22.94 5.50 -0.90
N HIS A 160 21.66 5.20 -0.71
CA HIS A 160 20.74 6.07 0.04
C HIS A 160 20.24 5.49 1.36
N GLN A 161 20.43 4.20 1.59
CA GLN A 161 20.10 3.59 2.86
C GLN A 161 20.98 4.14 3.99
N ARG A 162 20.39 4.26 5.17
CA ARG A 162 21.02 4.84 6.36
C ARG A 162 20.93 3.83 7.50
N PRO A 163 22.05 3.17 7.85
CA PRO A 163 22.09 2.25 8.97
C PRO A 163 21.66 2.94 10.27
N GLN A 164 20.75 2.32 11.00
CA GLN A 164 20.35 2.80 12.31
C GLN A 164 21.21 2.16 13.40
N LYS A 165 21.67 2.97 14.36
CA LYS A 165 22.26 2.44 15.59
C LYS A 165 21.16 1.66 16.32
N SER A 166 21.46 0.45 16.79
CA SER A 166 20.53 -0.30 17.63
C SER A 166 20.26 0.53 18.90
N SER A 167 19.03 1.01 19.05
CA SER A 167 18.58 1.49 20.35
C SER A 167 18.43 0.25 21.23
N SER A 168 19.23 0.13 22.28
CA SER A 168 18.97 -0.84 23.35
C SER A 168 17.53 -0.64 23.83
N PRO A 169 16.75 -1.71 24.09
CA PRO A 169 15.41 -1.55 24.61
C PRO A 169 15.50 -0.79 25.93
N LYS A 170 14.82 0.36 26.04
CA LYS A 170 14.54 0.95 27.36
C LYS A 170 13.66 -0.07 28.07
N GLN A 171 14.26 -0.80 29.01
CA GLN A 171 13.53 -1.56 30.01
C GLN A 171 12.67 -0.57 30.80
N THR A 172 11.36 -0.70 30.67
CA THR A 172 10.35 -0.11 31.56
C THR A 172 9.39 -1.22 31.95
#